data_AF-A0A1J5I0D2-F1
#
_entry.id   AF-A0A1J5I0D2-F1
#
_cell.length_a   1.000
_cell.length_b   1.000
_cell.length_c   1.000
_cell.angle_alpha   90.00
_cell.angle_beta   90.00
_cell.angle_gamma   90.00
#
_symmetry.space_group_name_H-M   'P 1'
#
loop_
_entity.id
_entity.type
_entity.pdbx_description
1 polymer ?
#
loop_
_entity_poly.entity_id
_entity_poly.type
_entity_poly.pdbx_seq_one_letter_code
_entity_poly.pdbx_strand_id
1 'polypeptide(L)'
;MQKSKINITMDPDLIEYAKLYATKQRTTVSEVFTQFILNLKRVHEDDPMQVILADPGFRDSLLATMAKIQSGETKWSSYDEVFRWLPLSAMTLAIL
;
A
#
# COMPACT_ATOMS: atom_id res chain seq x y z
N MET A 1 25.58 0.44 -13.82
CA MET A 1 24.24 1.07 -13.82
C MET A 1 24.25 2.22 -14.81
N GLN A 2 23.37 2.21 -15.81
CA GLN A 2 23.25 3.28 -16.79
C GLN A 2 22.64 4.51 -16.07
N LYS A 3 23.38 5.62 -15.99
CA LYS A 3 22.90 6.84 -15.34
C LYS A 3 22.26 7.74 -16.39
N SER A 4 20.99 8.05 -16.21
CA SER A 4 20.27 9.03 -17.03
C SER A 4 20.31 10.40 -16.37
N LYS A 5 20.48 11.46 -17.16
CA LYS A 5 20.51 12.85 -16.66
C LYS A 5 19.18 13.53 -16.96
N ILE A 6 18.67 14.28 -15.98
CA ILE A 6 17.50 15.13 -16.11
C ILE A 6 17.93 16.58 -15.81
N ASN A 7 17.48 17.53 -16.62
CA ASN A 7 17.62 18.96 -16.33
C ASN A 7 16.26 19.48 -15.86
N ILE A 8 16.23 20.17 -14.72
CA ILE A 8 15.01 20.68 -14.10
C ILE A 8 15.20 22.15 -13.80
N THR A 9 14.27 22.98 -14.25
CA THR A 9 14.18 24.39 -13.86
C THR A 9 13.26 24.49 -12.64
N MET A 10 13.70 25.22 -11.62
CA MET A 10 12.94 25.45 -10.40
C MET A 10 12.92 26.94 -10.08
N ASP A 11 11.88 27.33 -9.34
CA ASP A 11 11.83 28.63 -8.69
C ASP A 11 13.07 28.84 -7.79
N PRO A 12 13.68 30.05 -7.78
CA PRO A 12 14.88 30.35 -6.98
C PRO A 12 14.74 30.00 -5.50
N ASP A 13 13.62 30.34 -4.86
CA ASP A 13 13.43 30.10 -3.43
C ASP A 13 13.31 28.61 -3.14
N LEU A 14 12.68 27.87 -4.07
CA LEU A 14 12.51 26.43 -3.96
C LEU A 14 13.84 25.68 -4.10
N ILE A 15 14.71 26.08 -5.04
CA ILE A 15 16.03 25.44 -5.19
C ILE A 15 16.95 25.77 -4.00
N GLU A 16 16.87 26.97 -3.44
CA GLU A 16 17.60 27.33 -2.22
C GLU A 16 17.14 26.49 -1.04
N TYR A 17 15.83 26.35 -0.85
CA TYR A 17 15.28 25.48 0.18
C TYR A 17 15.72 24.03 -0.01
N ALA A 18 15.63 23.49 -1.23
CA ALA A 18 16.02 22.11 -1.52
C ALA A 18 17.51 21.85 -1.22
N LYS A 19 18.39 22.81 -1.54
CA LYS A 19 19.81 22.74 -1.17
C LYS A 19 20.00 22.72 0.34
N LEU A 20 19.36 23.65 1.06
CA LEU A 20 19.44 23.72 2.52
C LEU A 20 18.97 22.42 3.18
N TYR A 21 17.83 21.89 2.72
CA TYR A 21 17.28 20.63 3.20
C TYR A 21 18.25 19.48 2.96
N ALA A 22 18.78 19.35 1.75
CA ALA A 22 19.73 18.30 1.40
C ALA A 22 20.99 18.37 2.28
N THR A 23 21.54 19.57 2.51
CA THR A 23 22.69 19.75 3.42
C THR A 23 22.37 19.34 4.85
N LYS A 24 21.21 19.75 5.38
CA LYS A 24 20.77 19.37 6.74
C LYS A 24 20.66 17.85 6.89
N GLN A 25 20.17 17.16 5.86
CA GLN A 25 20.02 15.71 5.84
C GLN A 25 21.27 14.96 5.35
N ARG A 26 22.41 15.66 5.16
CA ARG A 26 23.67 15.10 4.65
C ARG A 26 23.51 14.31 3.35
N THR A 27 22.67 14.83 2.46
CA THR A 27 22.34 14.24 1.17
C THR A 27 22.50 15.27 0.05
N THR A 28 22.07 14.92 -1.17
CA THR A 28 22.10 15.80 -2.35
C THR A 28 20.70 16.10 -2.84
N VAL A 29 20.53 17.21 -3.56
CA VAL A 29 19.24 17.54 -4.21
C VAL A 29 18.82 16.41 -5.16
N SER A 30 19.76 15.81 -5.91
CA SER A 30 19.47 14.67 -6.78
C SER A 30 18.93 13.45 -6.02
N GLU A 31 19.44 13.19 -4.82
CA GLU A 31 18.97 12.06 -4.01
C GLU A 31 17.56 12.33 -3.44
N VAL A 32 17.31 13.55 -2.97
CA VAL A 32 15.96 13.97 -2.52
C VAL A 32 14.93 13.79 -3.64
N PHE A 33 15.26 14.24 -4.86
CA PHE A 33 14.40 14.04 -6.03
C PHE A 33 14.25 12.57 -6.42
N THR A 34 15.32 11.78 -6.33
CA THR A 34 15.28 10.35 -6.62
C THR A 34 14.32 9.64 -5.67
N GLN A 35 14.41 9.90 -4.36
CA GLN A 35 13.51 9.30 -3.37
C GLN A 35 12.07 9.76 -3.54
N PHE A 36 11.84 11.03 -3.88
CA PHE A 36 10.51 11.54 -4.19
C PHE A 36 9.88 10.79 -5.38
N ILE A 37 10.61 10.67 -6.50
CA ILE A 37 10.12 9.96 -7.69
C ILE A 37 9.93 8.48 -7.41
N LEU A 38 10.83 7.83 -6.65
CA LEU A 38 10.67 6.44 -6.26
C LEU A 38 9.42 6.22 -5.39
N ASN A 39 9.11 7.14 -4.49
CA ASN A 39 7.90 7.06 -3.69
C ASN A 39 6.65 7.24 -4.55
N LEU A 40 6.65 8.16 -5.52
CA LEU A 40 5.55 8.27 -6.49
C LEU A 40 5.38 6.98 -7.31
N LYS A 41 6.48 6.37 -7.76
CA LYS A 41 6.46 5.09 -8.48
C LYS A 41 5.87 3.98 -7.62
N ARG A 42 6.30 3.85 -6.36
CA ARG A 42 5.77 2.87 -5.41
C ARG A 42 4.29 3.09 -5.16
N VAL A 43 3.82 4.32 -4.96
CA VAL A 43 2.39 4.59 -4.77
C VAL A 43 1.55 4.14 -5.99
N HIS A 44 2.11 4.21 -7.19
CA HIS A 44 1.42 3.75 -8.41
C HIS A 44 1.57 2.25 -8.70
N GLU A 45 2.69 1.63 -8.31
CA GLU A 45 2.96 0.19 -8.53
C GLU A 45 2.44 -0.68 -7.37
N ASP A 46 2.60 -0.23 -6.12
CA ASP A 46 1.99 -0.79 -4.91
C ASP A 46 0.60 -0.17 -4.70
N ASP A 47 -0.28 -0.28 -5.70
CA ASP A 47 -1.72 -0.30 -5.39
C ASP A 47 -2.07 -1.75 -5.01
N PRO A 48 -1.94 -2.16 -3.73
CA PRO A 48 -2.22 -3.52 -3.31
C PRO A 48 -3.65 -3.93 -3.66
N MET A 49 -4.57 -2.98 -3.80
CA MET A 49 -5.93 -3.28 -4.24
C MET A 49 -5.96 -3.77 -5.67
N GLN A 50 -5.14 -3.24 -6.58
CA GLN A 50 -5.06 -3.72 -7.96
C GLN A 50 -4.52 -5.15 -8.02
N VAL A 51 -3.51 -5.48 -7.21
CA VAL A 51 -2.94 -6.83 -7.15
C VAL A 51 -3.94 -7.82 -6.52
N ILE A 52 -4.60 -7.44 -5.42
CA ILE A 52 -5.61 -8.27 -4.74
C ILE A 52 -6.85 -8.48 -5.62
N LEU A 53 -7.30 -7.44 -6.34
CA LEU A 53 -8.46 -7.53 -7.25
C LEU A 53 -8.11 -8.22 -8.59
N ALA A 54 -6.83 -8.25 -8.97
CA ALA A 54 -6.35 -8.99 -10.14
C ALA A 54 -6.26 -10.50 -9.89
N ASP A 55 -6.23 -10.96 -8.63
CA ASP A 55 -6.29 -12.38 -8.31
C ASP A 55 -7.67 -12.96 -8.68
N PRO A 56 -7.74 -13.91 -9.63
CA PRO A 56 -9.01 -14.48 -10.07
C PRO A 56 -9.75 -15.19 -8.93
N GLY A 57 -9.02 -15.87 -8.03
CA GLY A 57 -9.61 -16.60 -6.92
C GLY A 57 -10.32 -15.68 -5.93
N PHE A 58 -9.67 -14.58 -5.56
CA PHE A 58 -10.23 -13.54 -4.71
C PHE A 58 -11.43 -12.86 -5.39
N ARG A 59 -11.27 -12.43 -6.64
CA ARG A 59 -12.35 -11.79 -7.41
C ARG A 59 -13.59 -12.68 -7.54
N ASP A 60 -13.41 -13.95 -7.87
CA ASP A 60 -14.52 -14.89 -8.04
C ASP A 60 -15.20 -15.18 -6.70
N SER A 61 -14.44 -15.32 -5.61
CA SER A 61 -14.98 -15.50 -4.27
C SER A 61 -15.78 -14.28 -3.79
N LEU A 62 -15.33 -13.07 -4.12
CA LEU A 62 -16.00 -11.82 -3.80
C LEU A 62 -17.33 -11.71 -4.55
N LEU A 63 -17.32 -11.98 -5.86
CA LEU A 63 -18.53 -11.97 -6.70
C LEU A 63 -19.54 -13.02 -6.25
N ALA A 64 -19.08 -14.24 -5.93
CA ALA A 64 -19.94 -15.31 -5.43
C ALA A 64 -20.56 -14.95 -4.06
N THR A 65 -19.80 -14.30 -3.18
CA THR A 65 -20.29 -13.84 -1.87
C THR A 65 -21.31 -12.71 -2.04
N MET A 66 -21.05 -11.73 -2.91
CA MET A 66 -22.00 -10.67 -3.22
C MET A 66 -23.31 -11.23 -3.77
N ALA A 67 -23.25 -12.19 -4.69
CA ALA A 67 -24.44 -12.86 -5.23
C ALA A 67 -25.26 -13.57 -4.13
N LYS A 68 -24.61 -14.25 -3.19
CA LYS A 68 -25.25 -14.90 -2.04
C LYS A 68 -25.87 -13.93 -1.04
N ILE A 69 -25.27 -12.75 -0.87
CA ILE A 69 -25.82 -11.70 -0.01
C ILE A 69 -27.07 -11.12 -0.67
N GLN A 70 -27.00 -10.84 -1.98
CA GLN A 70 -28.11 -10.30 -2.77
C GLN A 70 -29.28 -11.27 -2.91
N SER A 71 -29.03 -12.58 -3.00
CA SER A 71 -30.08 -13.61 -3.07
C SER A 71 -30.75 -13.86 -1.71
N GLY A 72 -30.26 -13.27 -0.62
CA GLY A 72 -30.79 -13.49 0.73
C GLY A 72 -30.44 -14.86 1.33
N GLU A 73 -29.56 -15.64 0.70
CA GLU A 73 -29.10 -16.95 1.19
C GLU A 73 -28.06 -16.83 2.31
N THR A 74 -27.59 -15.61 2.60
CA THR A 74 -26.55 -15.39 3.60
C THR A 74 -27.14 -15.25 5.00
N LYS A 75 -26.79 -16.18 5.89
CA LYS A 75 -27.04 -16.06 7.32
C LYS A 75 -25.95 -15.22 7.97
N TRP A 76 -26.34 -14.13 8.61
CA TRP A 76 -25.46 -13.34 9.45
C TRP A 76 -25.23 -14.08 10.76
N SER A 77 -23.99 -14.49 11.01
CA SER A 77 -23.60 -15.09 12.29
C SER A 77 -22.92 -14.05 13.17
N SER A 78 -23.20 -14.10 14.46
CA SER A 78 -22.51 -13.28 15.46
C SER A 78 -21.10 -13.84 15.75
N TYR A 79 -20.24 -12.98 16.30
CA TYR A 79 -18.86 -13.35 16.65
C TYR A 79 -18.82 -14.58 17.57
N ASP A 80 -19.67 -14.61 18.60
CA ASP A 80 -19.73 -15.70 19.59
C ASP A 80 -20.20 -17.02 18.99
N GLU A 81 -20.99 -16.99 17.91
CA GLU A 81 -21.45 -18.19 17.19
C GLU A 81 -20.33 -18.80 16.34
N VAL A 82 -19.48 -17.97 15.73
CA VAL A 82 -18.40 -18.42 14.84
C VAL A 82 -17.18 -18.87 15.65
N PHE A 83 -16.85 -18.17 16.73
CA PHE A 83 -15.59 -18.34 17.45
C PHE A 83 -15.71 -19.04 18.81
N ARG A 84 -16.87 -19.65 19.10
CA ARG A 84 -17.18 -20.35 20.36
C ARG A 84 -16.16 -21.41 20.79
N TRP A 85 -15.39 -21.94 19.85
CA TRP A 85 -14.48 -23.06 20.02
C TRP A 85 -13.00 -22.68 20.05
N LEU A 86 -12.67 -21.39 19.88
CA LEU A 86 -11.28 -20.94 19.96
C LEU A 86 -10.94 -20.58 21.41
N PRO A 87 -10.11 -21.38 22.12
CA PRO A 87 -9.61 -20.97 23.41
C PRO A 87 -8.71 -19.74 23.22
N LEU A 88 -8.82 -18.76 24.14
CA LEU A 88 -8.03 -17.53 24.16
C LEU A 88 -6.50 -17.75 24.04
N SER A 89 -6.02 -18.95 24.37
CA SER A 89 -4.61 -19.36 24.22
C SER A 89 -4.14 -19.53 22.77
N ALA A 90 -5.05 -19.69 21.80
CA ALA A 90 -4.70 -19.85 20.38
C ALA A 90 -4.51 -18.50 19.66
N MET A 91 -5.03 -17.39 20.19
CA MET A 91 -4.87 -16.06 19.58
C MET A 91 -3.44 -15.51 19.70
N THR A 92 -2.66 -15.97 20.67
CA THR A 92 -1.29 -15.48 20.91
C THR A 92 -0.28 -15.99 19.88
N LEU A 93 -0.59 -17.08 19.16
CA LEU A 93 0.34 -17.69 18.19
C LEU A 93 0.18 -17.15 16.75
N ALA A 94 -0.84 -16.34 16.47
CA ALA A 94 -1.12 -15.83 15.12
C ALA A 94 -0.54 -14.42 14.85
N ILE A 95 0.21 -13.84 15.81
CA ILE A 95 0.80 -12.49 15.73
C ILE A 95 2.35 -12.56 15.72
N LEU A 96 2.94 -13.77 15.64
CA LEU A 96 4.38 -14.00 15.40
C LEU A 96 4.55 -14.81 14.11
#